data_AF-A0A0M8WHR6-F1
#
_entry.id   AF-A0A0M8WHR6-F1
#
_cell.length_a   1.000
_cell.length_b   1.000
_cell.length_c   1.000
_cell.angle_alpha   90.00
_cell.angle_beta   90.00
_cell.angle_gamma   90.00
#
_symmetry.space_group_name_H-M   'P 1'
#
loop_
_entity.id
_entity.type
_entity.pdbx_description
1 polymer ?
#
loop_
_entity_poly.entity_id
_entity_poly.type
_entity_poly.pdbx_seq_one_letter_code
_entity_poly.pdbx_strand_id
1 'polypeptide(L)'
;MPPRFETARFHVDSGPDSLFTRVRHILSEPVQLRAHGAHVTERLRQRDAPLETLTRFDPASWEVVSAEVRTDTGKWVKSTWRVRADERTWWVVIGLGNALVTVIDVDPYRRGMGEGIITGGPLYARVDAVNAELMRGT
;
A
#
# COMPACT_ATOMS: atom_id res chain seq x y z
N MET A 1 20.52 -2.63 -9.35
CA MET A 1 19.73 -2.35 -10.56
C MET A 1 18.80 -1.19 -10.22
N PRO A 2 18.88 -0.03 -10.90
CA PRO A 2 17.96 1.07 -10.62
C PRO A 2 16.52 0.60 -10.88
N PRO A 3 15.52 1.13 -10.16
CA PRO A 3 14.14 0.75 -10.42
C PRO A 3 13.81 1.07 -11.88
N ARG A 4 13.11 0.15 -12.53
CA ARG A 4 12.80 0.22 -13.97
C ARG A 4 11.82 1.36 -14.33
N PHE A 5 11.37 2.12 -13.32
CA PHE A 5 10.45 3.25 -13.38
C PHE A 5 10.49 4.00 -12.04
N GLU A 6 10.10 5.28 -12.05
CA GLU A 6 9.94 6.09 -10.84
C GLU A 6 8.53 5.94 -10.25
N THR A 7 8.43 6.13 -8.93
CA THR A 7 7.17 6.05 -8.19
C THR A 7 6.93 7.28 -7.34
N ALA A 8 5.66 7.66 -7.19
CA ALA A 8 5.22 8.70 -6.27
C ALA A 8 4.25 8.13 -5.24
N ARG A 9 4.26 8.69 -4.03
CA ARG A 9 3.41 8.27 -2.92
C ARG A 9 2.28 9.27 -2.67
N PHE A 10 1.10 8.72 -2.42
CA PHE A 10 -0.11 9.45 -2.03
C PHE A 10 -0.60 8.90 -0.69
N HIS A 11 -1.11 9.78 0.16
CA HIS A 11 -1.71 9.41 1.43
C HIS A 11 -3.25 9.37 1.31
N VAL A 12 -3.92 8.48 2.04
CA VAL A 12 -5.39 8.31 1.93
C VAL A 12 -6.16 9.60 2.23
N ASP A 13 -5.71 10.38 3.22
CA ASP A 13 -6.40 11.60 3.66
C ASP A 13 -6.23 12.81 2.71
N SER A 14 -5.25 12.76 1.80
CA SER A 14 -4.87 13.94 1.00
C SER A 14 -4.57 13.64 -0.46
N GLY A 15 -4.74 12.38 -0.88
CA GLY A 15 -4.51 11.94 -2.24
C GLY A 15 -5.83 11.80 -3.01
N PRO A 16 -5.77 11.47 -4.32
CA PRO A 16 -6.96 11.37 -5.14
C PRO A 16 -7.92 10.26 -4.68
N ASP A 17 -9.20 10.58 -4.50
CA ASP A 17 -10.23 9.61 -4.09
C ASP A 17 -10.33 8.43 -5.06
N SER A 18 -10.19 8.68 -6.36
CA SER A 18 -10.24 7.64 -7.39
C SER A 18 -9.12 6.61 -7.24
N LEU A 19 -7.93 7.04 -6.80
CA LEU A 19 -6.80 6.13 -6.53
C LEU A 19 -7.15 5.19 -5.39
N PHE A 20 -7.61 5.71 -4.26
CA PHE A 20 -7.91 4.88 -3.09
C PHE A 20 -9.16 4.04 -3.27
N THR A 21 -10.14 4.52 -4.03
CA THR A 21 -11.28 3.71 -4.49
C THR A 21 -10.79 2.51 -5.29
N ARG A 22 -9.87 2.74 -6.25
CA ARG A 22 -9.29 1.67 -7.05
C ARG A 22 -8.41 0.71 -6.25
N VAL A 23 -7.65 1.19 -5.28
CA VAL A 23 -6.87 0.32 -4.38
C VAL A 23 -7.78 -0.62 -3.60
N ARG A 24 -8.86 -0.09 -3.01
CA ARG A 24 -9.86 -0.90 -2.30
C ARG A 24 -10.59 -1.87 -3.23
N HIS A 25 -10.84 -1.48 -4.48
CA HIS A 25 -11.43 -2.37 -5.47
C HIS A 25 -10.50 -3.54 -5.85
N ILE A 26 -9.21 -3.26 -6.09
CA ILE A 26 -8.21 -4.30 -6.41
C ILE A 26 -8.02 -5.28 -5.24
N LEU A 27 -8.05 -4.77 -4.01
CA LEU A 27 -7.86 -5.53 -2.77
C LEU A 27 -9.19 -5.64 -2.01
N SER A 28 -10.27 -6.02 -2.70
CA SER A 28 -11.64 -6.02 -2.15
C SER A 28 -12.01 -7.27 -1.36
N GLU A 29 -11.28 -8.37 -1.57
CA GLU A 29 -11.55 -9.66 -0.94
C GLU A 29 -10.43 -10.06 0.03
N PRO A 30 -10.76 -10.79 1.11
CA PRO A 30 -9.75 -11.41 1.96
C PRO A 30 -8.81 -12.31 1.16
N VAL A 31 -7.51 -12.22 1.42
CA VAL A 31 -6.51 -13.02 0.70
C VAL A 31 -5.29 -13.35 1.54
N GLN A 32 -4.72 -14.52 1.26
CA GLN A 32 -3.42 -14.90 1.79
C GLN A 32 -2.31 -14.17 0.99
N LEU A 33 -1.62 -13.25 1.64
CA LEU A 33 -0.48 -12.54 1.07
C LEU A 33 0.70 -13.48 0.86
N ARG A 34 1.40 -13.28 -0.26
CA ARG A 34 2.55 -14.06 -0.65
C ARG A 34 3.82 -13.40 -0.15
N ALA A 35 4.42 -13.95 0.90
CA ALA A 35 5.75 -13.56 1.37
C ALA A 35 6.81 -14.24 0.48
N HIS A 36 7.14 -13.62 -0.66
CA HIS A 36 8.19 -14.12 -1.55
C HIS A 36 9.51 -13.36 -1.36
N GLY A 37 10.60 -14.12 -1.22
CA GLY A 37 11.97 -13.62 -1.19
C GLY A 37 12.61 -13.70 0.19
N ALA A 38 13.81 -14.29 0.26
CA ALA A 38 14.58 -14.46 1.49
C ALA A 38 14.73 -13.14 2.28
N HIS A 39 14.88 -12.01 1.59
CA HIS A 39 15.03 -10.70 2.20
C HIS A 39 13.77 -10.17 2.90
N VAL A 40 12.58 -10.57 2.44
CA VAL A 40 11.32 -10.25 3.10
C VAL A 40 11.22 -11.09 4.37
N THR A 41 11.38 -12.40 4.26
CA THR A 41 11.35 -13.34 5.40
C THR A 41 12.39 -12.99 6.48
N GLU A 42 13.58 -12.54 6.11
CA GLU A 42 14.64 -12.18 7.04
C GLU A 42 14.31 -10.90 7.83
N ARG A 43 13.85 -9.84 7.16
CA ARG A 43 13.41 -8.61 7.84
C ARG A 43 12.19 -8.84 8.73
N LEU A 44 11.35 -9.81 8.37
CA LEU A 44 10.19 -10.21 9.15
C LEU A 44 10.59 -10.95 10.43
N ARG A 45 11.54 -11.90 10.33
CA ARG A 45 12.10 -12.61 11.50
C ARG A 45 12.82 -11.68 12.45
N GLN A 46 13.61 -10.74 11.93
CA GLN A 46 14.34 -9.75 12.75
C GLN A 46 13.40 -8.83 13.55
N ARG A 47 12.14 -8.69 13.13
CA ARG A 47 11.15 -7.81 13.78
C ARG A 47 10.19 -8.53 14.70
N ASP A 48 10.35 -9.85 14.85
CA ASP A 48 9.41 -10.68 15.63
C ASP A 48 7.95 -10.44 15.18
N ALA A 49 7.74 -10.32 13.87
CA ALA A 49 6.46 -9.96 13.30
C ALA A 49 5.51 -11.18 13.28
N PRO A 50 4.23 -11.05 13.66
CA PRO A 50 3.27 -12.15 13.66
C PRO A 50 2.80 -12.49 12.24
N LEU A 51 3.64 -13.22 11.49
CA LEU A 51 3.45 -13.43 10.06
C LEU A 51 2.18 -14.16 9.69
N GLU A 52 1.74 -15.13 10.48
CA GLU A 52 0.49 -15.82 10.20
C GLU A 52 -0.69 -14.85 10.20
N THR A 53 -0.68 -13.89 11.12
CA THR A 53 -1.69 -12.82 11.19
C THR A 53 -1.49 -11.80 10.08
N LEU A 54 -0.27 -11.29 9.90
CA LEU A 54 0.03 -10.23 8.91
C LEU A 54 -0.01 -10.69 7.45
N THR A 55 -0.17 -11.99 7.19
CA THR A 55 -0.35 -12.51 5.83
C THR A 55 -1.80 -12.85 5.52
N ARG A 56 -2.70 -12.86 6.50
CA ARG A 56 -4.15 -13.00 6.29
C ARG A 56 -4.76 -11.62 6.11
N PHE A 57 -4.60 -11.06 4.90
CA PHE A 57 -5.16 -9.76 4.59
C PHE A 57 -6.69 -9.83 4.58
N ASP A 58 -7.31 -8.86 5.23
CA ASP A 58 -8.76 -8.65 5.21
C ASP A 58 -9.06 -7.16 5.07
N PRO A 59 -9.63 -6.71 3.93
CA PRO A 59 -9.90 -5.30 3.69
C PRO A 59 -10.98 -4.72 4.60
N ALA A 60 -11.78 -5.55 5.28
CA ALA A 60 -12.79 -5.07 6.23
C ALA A 60 -12.19 -4.67 7.58
N SER A 61 -11.07 -5.27 7.97
CA SER A 61 -10.40 -5.02 9.26
C SER A 61 -9.09 -4.24 9.14
N TRP A 62 -8.64 -3.96 7.92
CA TRP A 62 -7.39 -3.24 7.64
C TRP A 62 -7.66 -1.85 7.07
N GLU A 63 -6.88 -0.88 7.52
CA GLU A 63 -7.03 0.51 7.07
C GLU A 63 -5.97 0.84 6.01
N VAL A 64 -6.37 1.28 4.81
CA VAL A 64 -5.40 1.81 3.85
C VAL A 64 -4.80 3.12 4.36
N VAL A 65 -3.47 3.24 4.30
CA VAL A 65 -2.72 4.41 4.76
C VAL A 65 -2.21 5.23 3.56
N SER A 66 -1.58 4.55 2.61
CA SER A 66 -0.98 5.20 1.44
C SER A 66 -0.93 4.27 0.24
N ALA A 67 -0.77 4.86 -0.93
CA ALA A 67 -0.58 4.15 -2.19
C ALA A 67 0.63 4.74 -2.94
N GLU A 68 1.38 3.88 -3.61
CA GLU A 68 2.42 4.28 -4.54
C GLU A 68 2.02 3.91 -5.97
N VAL A 69 2.23 4.85 -6.87
CA VAL A 69 1.92 4.74 -8.30
C VAL A 69 3.17 4.97 -9.13
N ARG A 70 3.22 4.44 -10.35
CA ARG A 70 4.27 4.84 -11.30
C ARG A 70 3.99 6.25 -11.79
N THR A 71 5.01 7.11 -11.82
CA THR A 71 4.87 8.50 -12.27
C THR A 71 4.57 8.61 -13.78
N ASP A 72 5.06 7.64 -14.55
CA ASP A 72 4.93 7.59 -16.01
C ASP A 72 3.56 7.15 -16.51
N THR A 73 2.77 6.44 -15.70
CA THR A 73 1.46 5.87 -16.08
C THR A 73 0.33 6.22 -15.12
N GLY A 74 0.62 6.67 -13.90
CA GLY A 74 -0.38 6.94 -12.86
C GLY A 74 -1.01 5.67 -12.26
N LYS A 75 -0.53 4.48 -12.65
CA LYS A 75 -1.08 3.20 -12.20
C LYS A 75 -0.48 2.79 -10.85
N TRP A 76 -1.34 2.31 -9.95
CA TRP A 76 -0.98 1.69 -8.69
C TRP A 76 0.06 0.57 -8.84
N VAL A 77 1.02 0.53 -7.91
CA VAL A 77 2.08 -0.48 -7.81
C VAL A 77 2.04 -1.21 -6.47
N LYS A 78 1.82 -0.47 -5.38
CA LYS A 78 1.74 -1.01 -4.02
C LYS A 78 1.00 -0.06 -3.10
N SER A 79 0.48 -0.57 -2.00
CA SER A 79 -0.20 0.19 -0.95
C SER A 79 0.27 -0.22 0.43
N THR A 80 0.27 0.73 1.36
CA THR A 80 0.51 0.47 2.78
C THR A 80 -0.83 0.40 3.50
N TRP A 81 -1.00 -0.63 4.31
CA TRP A 81 -2.18 -0.86 5.12
C TRP A 81 -1.80 -0.97 6.59
N ARG A 82 -2.67 -0.51 7.47
CA ARG A 82 -2.52 -0.60 8.92
C ARG A 82 -3.39 -1.74 9.45
N VAL A 83 -2.82 -2.51 10.37
CA VAL A 83 -3.51 -3.55 11.13
C VAL A 83 -2.94 -3.61 12.54
N ARG A 84 -3.78 -3.98 13.52
CA ARG A 84 -3.31 -4.33 14.86
C ARG A 84 -3.12 -5.84 14.98
N ALA A 85 -1.97 -6.26 15.49
CA ALA A 85 -1.65 -7.66 15.75
C ALA A 85 -0.66 -7.74 16.92
N ASP A 86 -0.92 -8.67 17.85
CA ASP A 86 -0.12 -8.89 19.06
C ASP A 86 0.15 -7.60 19.84
N GLU A 87 -0.92 -6.83 20.10
CA GLU A 87 -0.89 -5.53 20.82
C GLU A 87 -0.09 -4.41 20.11
N ARG A 88 0.56 -4.70 18.98
CA ARG A 88 1.33 -3.74 18.18
C ARG A 88 0.54 -3.27 16.97
N THR A 89 0.94 -2.12 16.44
CA THR A 89 0.38 -1.58 15.19
C THR A 89 1.38 -1.80 14.07
N TRP A 90 0.94 -2.46 13.01
CA TRP A 90 1.77 -2.81 11.88
C TRP A 90 1.33 -2.04 10.64
N TRP A 91 2.31 -1.52 9.92
CA TRP A 91 2.14 -1.17 8.52
C TRP A 91 2.60 -2.31 7.63
N VAL A 92 1.70 -2.81 6.81
CA VAL A 92 1.92 -3.89 5.87
C VAL A 92 1.89 -3.33 4.46
N VAL A 93 2.99 -3.51 3.72
CA VAL A 93 3.10 -3.03 2.35
C VAL A 93 2.78 -4.17 1.39
N ILE A 94 1.70 -3.99 0.62
CA ILE A 94 1.17 -4.97 -0.32
C ILE A 94 1.44 -4.48 -1.75
N GLY A 95 2.15 -5.29 -2.53
CA GLY A 95 2.41 -5.04 -3.95
C GLY A 95 1.48 -5.80 -4.89
N LEU A 96 1.76 -5.69 -6.19
CA LEU A 96 1.07 -6.45 -7.24
C LEU A 96 1.04 -7.96 -6.95
N GLY A 97 -0.07 -8.61 -7.29
CA GLY A 97 -0.23 -10.06 -7.13
C GLY A 97 -0.28 -10.52 -5.67
N ASN A 98 -0.76 -9.65 -4.78
CA ASN A 98 -0.89 -9.89 -3.32
C ASN A 98 0.45 -10.21 -2.65
N ALA A 99 1.54 -9.63 -3.16
CA ALA A 99 2.87 -9.82 -2.61
C ALA A 99 3.05 -9.01 -1.32
N LEU A 100 3.45 -9.66 -0.23
CA LEU A 100 3.92 -8.98 0.98
C LEU A 100 5.31 -8.43 0.71
N VAL A 101 5.45 -7.11 0.64
CA VAL A 101 6.73 -6.44 0.33
C VAL A 101 7.56 -6.21 1.58
N THR A 102 6.93 -5.75 2.66
CA THR A 102 7.55 -5.57 3.98
C THR A 102 6.46 -5.31 5.02
N VAL A 103 6.80 -5.51 6.29
CA VAL A 103 6.03 -4.98 7.43
C VAL A 103 6.89 -4.04 8.25
N ILE A 104 6.26 -3.11 8.96
CA ILE A 104 6.92 -2.11 9.79
C ILE A 104 6.12 -2.01 11.08
N ASP A 105 6.78 -2.22 12.21
CA ASP A 105 6.21 -1.89 13.53
C ASP A 105 6.21 -0.37 13.68
N VAL A 106 5.06 0.20 13.99
CA VAL A 106 4.87 1.64 14.06
C VAL A 106 4.12 2.04 15.32
N ASP A 107 4.42 3.25 15.79
CA ASP A 107 3.60 3.91 16.79
C ASP A 107 2.12 3.97 16.30
N PRO A 108 1.13 3.62 17.15
CA PRO A 108 -0.27 3.59 16.75
C PRO A 108 -0.83 4.92 16.22
N TYR A 109 -0.24 6.05 16.62
CA TYR A 109 -0.66 7.39 16.20
C TYR A 109 0.05 7.87 14.94
N ARG A 110 1.05 7.13 14.44
CA ARG A 110 1.76 7.46 13.21
C ARG A 110 0.81 7.41 12.02
N ARG A 111 0.63 8.55 11.34
CA ARG A 111 -0.34 8.66 10.23
C ARG A 111 0.17 8.20 8.87
N GLY A 112 1.46 8.36 8.55
CA GLY A 112 1.95 8.06 7.19
C GLY A 112 2.18 9.29 6.32
N MET A 113 2.02 10.48 6.89
CA MET A 113 2.41 11.76 6.30
C MET A 113 3.92 11.98 6.39
N GLY A 114 4.50 12.71 5.44
CA GLY A 114 5.93 13.05 5.42
C GLY A 114 6.37 13.76 4.14
N GLU A 115 7.62 14.22 4.11
CA GLU A 115 8.25 14.79 2.92
C GLU A 115 8.24 13.74 1.79
N GLY A 116 7.55 14.05 0.68
CA GLY A 116 7.38 13.15 -0.46
C GLY A 116 5.97 12.60 -0.68
N ILE A 117 5.01 12.92 0.21
CA ILE A 117 3.58 12.72 -0.09
C ILE A 117 3.12 13.80 -1.08
N ILE A 118 2.60 13.37 -2.23
CA ILE A 118 1.97 14.27 -3.19
C ILE A 118 0.54 14.59 -2.75
N THR A 119 0.24 15.87 -2.62
CA THR A 119 -1.07 16.40 -2.20
C THR A 119 -1.75 17.26 -3.27
N GLY A 120 -1.11 17.46 -4.43
CA GLY A 120 -1.65 18.26 -5.53
C GLY A 120 -0.73 18.34 -6.74
N GLY A 121 -1.10 19.17 -7.73
CA GLY A 121 -0.31 19.43 -8.93
C GLY A 121 -0.57 18.47 -10.11
N PRO A 122 0.21 18.58 -11.20
CA PRO A 122 -0.06 17.86 -12.46
C PRO A 122 -0.08 16.34 -12.33
N LEU A 123 0.85 15.77 -11.54
CA LEU A 123 0.89 14.34 -11.30
C LEU A 123 -0.34 13.86 -10.51
N TYR A 124 -0.80 14.64 -9.54
CA TYR A 124 -2.03 14.35 -8.79
C TYR A 124 -3.23 14.27 -9.73
N ALA A 125 -3.44 15.30 -10.56
CA ALA A 125 -4.56 15.34 -11.51
C ALA A 125 -4.51 14.19 -12.51
N ARG A 126 -3.30 13.84 -12.99
CA ARG A 126 -3.10 12.69 -13.88
C ARG A 126 -3.48 11.38 -13.19
N VAL A 127 -3.02 11.17 -11.96
CA VAL A 127 -3.32 9.96 -11.18
C VAL A 127 -4.82 9.86 -10.94
N ASP A 128 -5.48 10.96 -10.62
CA ASP A 128 -6.93 10.99 -10.42
C ASP A 128 -7.67 10.55 -11.70
N ALA A 129 -7.37 11.19 -12.82
CA ALA A 129 -8.01 10.89 -14.11
C ALA A 129 -7.80 9.43 -14.54
N VAL A 130 -6.57 8.92 -14.46
CA VAL A 130 -6.24 7.54 -14.86
C VAL A 130 -6.97 6.52 -13.99
N ASN A 131 -6.99 6.71 -12.66
CA ASN A 131 -7.62 5.72 -11.79
C ASN A 131 -9.16 5.79 -11.88
N ALA A 132 -9.74 6.97 -12.09
CA ALA A 132 -11.18 7.12 -12.38
C ALA A 132 -11.58 6.43 -13.69
N GLU A 133 -10.77 6.56 -14.75
CA GLU A 133 -11.01 5.88 -16.03
C GLU A 133 -10.94 4.35 -15.87
N LEU A 134 -9.92 3.85 -15.18
CA LEU A 134 -9.77 2.42 -14.94
C LEU A 134 -10.94 1.84 -14.15
N MET A 135 -11.54 2.60 -13.24
CA MET A 135 -12.74 2.19 -12.51
C MET A 135 -14.01 2.16 -13.38
N ARG A 136 -14.09 2.96 -14.45
CA ARG A 136 -15.25 2.95 -15.38
C ARG A 136 -15.19 1.83 -16.41
N GLY A 137 -14.00 1.33 -16.72
CA GLY A 137 -13.78 0.24 -17.67
C GLY A 137 -13.81 -1.17 -17.05
N THR A 138 -14.21 -1.28 -15.78
CA THR A 138 -14.37 -2.56 -15.05
C THR A 138 -15.85 -2.86 -14.89
#